data_AF-L8B186-F1
#
_entry.id   AF-L8B186-F1
#
_cell.length_a   1.000
_cell.length_b   1.000
_cell.length_c   1.000
_cell.angle_alpha   90.00
_cell.angle_beta   90.00
_cell.angle_gamma   90.00
#
_symmetry.space_group_name_H-M   'P 1'
#
loop_
_entity.id
_entity.type
_entity.pdbx_description
1 polymer ?
#
loop_
_entity_poly.entity_id
_entity_poly.type
_entity_poly.pdbx_seq_one_letter_code
_entity_poly.pdbx_strand_id
1 'polypeptide(L)'
;MRSLLSLLLVSLMLVMSMAPLAANSAIPPTAEERAAVPKALIDFEVTSISLGDSLTTSKQWIQPDNSTAEYVLRGESIAVSITFTQAGTSSQPAYAEGWMQVWHPVGFLIEEHYVNMTLSGLQSTTESFYWNPDSAHSALDEAGNLYGG
;
A
#
# COMPACT_ATOMS: atom_id res chain seq x y z
N MET A 1 -15.91 34.44 -40.04
CA MET A 1 -14.99 34.41 -38.90
C MET A 1 -15.46 33.52 -37.74
N ARG A 2 -16.77 33.41 -37.44
CA ARG A 2 -17.29 32.57 -36.33
C ARG A 2 -17.06 31.06 -36.50
N SER A 3 -17.21 30.54 -37.71
CA SER A 3 -17.00 29.11 -38.01
C SER A 3 -15.54 28.66 -37.92
N LEU A 4 -14.58 29.53 -38.25
CA LEU A 4 -13.15 29.23 -38.17
C LEU A 4 -12.69 29.08 -36.71
N LEU A 5 -13.23 29.90 -35.82
CA LEU A 5 -12.95 29.79 -34.38
C LEU A 5 -13.54 28.50 -33.80
N SER A 6 -14.75 28.12 -34.23
CA SER A 6 -15.38 26.87 -33.82
C SER A 6 -14.61 25.64 -34.32
N LEU A 7 -14.12 25.66 -35.57
CA LEU A 7 -13.29 24.59 -36.13
C LEU A 7 -11.93 24.48 -35.43
N LEU A 8 -11.31 25.62 -35.10
CA LEU A 8 -10.07 25.65 -34.32
C LEU A 8 -10.28 25.06 -32.92
N LEU A 9 -11.37 25.44 -32.25
CA LEU A 9 -11.68 24.96 -30.90
C LEU A 9 -11.94 23.44 -30.89
N VAL A 10 -12.71 22.94 -31.86
CA VAL A 10 -12.99 21.50 -32.00
C VAL A 10 -11.70 20.73 -32.31
N SER A 11 -10.85 21.25 -33.20
CA SER A 11 -9.55 20.65 -33.48
C SER A 11 -8.64 20.63 -32.26
N LEU A 12 -8.64 21.70 -31.45
CA LEU A 12 -7.84 21.77 -30.23
C LEU A 12 -8.34 20.79 -29.15
N MET A 13 -9.66 20.64 -29.01
CA MET A 13 -10.27 19.67 -28.09
C MET A 13 -9.96 18.22 -28.50
N LEU A 14 -9.96 17.92 -29.80
CA LEU A 14 -9.58 16.60 -30.34
C LEU A 14 -8.09 16.27 -30.12
N VAL A 15 -7.20 17.27 -30.22
CA VAL A 15 -5.78 17.09 -29.92
C VAL A 15 -5.56 16.88 -28.41
N MET A 16 -6.24 17.66 -27.57
CA MET A 16 -6.16 17.51 -26.11
C MET A 16 -6.77 16.19 -25.61
N SER A 17 -7.79 15.63 -26.29
CA SER A 17 -8.34 14.32 -25.91
C SER A 17 -7.37 13.16 -26.14
N MET A 18 -6.32 13.35 -26.95
CA MET A 18 -5.26 12.35 -27.15
C MET A 18 -4.06 12.55 -26.23
N ALA A 19 -3.98 13.66 -25.48
CA ALA A 19 -2.92 13.91 -24.50
C ALA A 19 -2.82 12.83 -23.39
N PRO A 20 -3.93 12.24 -22.88
CA PRO A 20 -3.85 11.16 -21.90
C PRO A 20 -3.16 9.90 -22.45
N LEU A 21 -3.20 9.68 -23.77
CA LEU A 21 -2.59 8.51 -24.40
C LEU A 21 -1.05 8.63 -24.52
N ALA A 22 -0.55 9.86 -24.67
CA ALA A 22 0.89 10.16 -24.57
C ALA A 22 1.35 10.24 -23.11
N ALA A 23 0.42 10.53 -22.20
CA ALA A 23 0.60 10.48 -20.75
C ALA A 23 0.12 9.15 -20.15
N ASN A 24 0.03 8.07 -20.93
CA ASN A 24 0.03 6.70 -20.42
C ASN A 24 1.40 6.44 -19.78
N SER A 25 1.55 7.03 -18.58
CA SER A 25 2.06 6.36 -17.40
C SER A 25 3.29 5.51 -17.68
N ALA A 26 4.40 6.21 -17.91
CA ALA A 26 5.66 5.83 -17.28
C ALA A 26 5.58 6.03 -15.75
N ILE A 27 4.51 5.54 -15.12
CA ILE A 27 4.63 4.98 -13.78
C ILE A 27 5.14 3.59 -14.10
N PRO A 28 6.47 3.34 -14.05
CA PRO A 28 6.93 1.97 -14.11
C PRO A 28 6.11 1.20 -13.06
N PRO A 29 5.60 0.00 -13.37
CA PRO A 29 5.08 -0.85 -12.32
C PRO A 29 6.18 -0.88 -11.26
N THR A 30 5.88 -0.41 -10.05
CA THR A 30 6.74 -0.61 -8.89
C THR A 30 6.65 -2.08 -8.47
N ALA A 31 6.77 -3.01 -9.42
CA ALA A 31 7.54 -4.18 -9.15
C ALA A 31 8.99 -3.66 -9.18
N GLU A 32 9.46 -3.14 -8.04
CA GLU A 32 10.89 -3.27 -7.77
C GLU A 32 11.15 -4.77 -7.87
N GLU A 33 11.60 -5.23 -9.03
CA GLU A 33 12.42 -6.42 -9.09
C GLU A 33 13.66 -6.04 -8.28
N ARG A 34 13.56 -6.20 -6.95
CA ARG A 34 14.69 -6.20 -6.04
C ARG A 34 15.55 -7.35 -6.53
N ALA A 35 16.44 -7.05 -7.47
CA ALA A 35 17.51 -7.95 -7.84
C ALA A 35 18.13 -8.41 -6.51
N ALA A 36 18.26 -9.73 -6.33
CA ALA A 36 18.79 -10.29 -5.09
C ALA A 36 20.23 -9.81 -4.90
N VAL A 37 20.39 -8.69 -4.20
CA VAL A 37 21.69 -8.21 -3.72
C VAL A 37 22.19 -9.24 -2.71
N PRO A 38 23.48 -9.61 -2.72
CA PRO A 38 24.04 -10.47 -1.70
C PRO A 38 23.66 -9.96 -0.31
N LYS A 39 22.92 -10.78 0.44
CA LYS A 39 22.45 -10.43 1.78
C LYS A 39 23.66 -10.19 2.69
N ALA A 40 23.67 -9.07 3.39
CA ALA A 40 24.71 -8.78 4.37
C ALA A 40 24.66 -9.80 5.51
N LEU A 41 25.77 -9.93 6.26
CA LEU A 41 25.82 -10.84 7.42
C LEU A 41 24.73 -10.51 8.45
N ILE A 42 24.45 -9.21 8.60
CA ILE A 42 23.30 -8.67 9.33
C ILE A 42 22.45 -7.88 8.34
N ASP A 43 21.22 -8.33 8.13
CA ASP A 43 20.23 -7.67 7.26
C ASP A 43 18.85 -7.80 7.90
N PHE A 44 18.20 -6.68 8.21
CA PHE A 44 16.84 -6.65 8.77
C PHE A 44 15.87 -6.14 7.71
N GLU A 45 14.79 -6.88 7.48
CA GLU A 45 13.75 -6.48 6.55
C GLU A 45 12.35 -6.78 7.10
N VAL A 46 11.37 -6.03 6.60
CA VAL A 46 9.97 -6.37 6.79
C VAL A 46 9.59 -7.39 5.72
N THR A 47 9.19 -8.59 6.14
CA THR A 47 8.83 -9.69 5.23
C THR A 47 7.34 -9.86 5.06
N SER A 48 6.53 -9.36 6.00
CA SER A 48 5.08 -9.44 5.92
C SER A 48 4.42 -8.26 6.61
N ILE A 49 3.34 -7.79 6.03
CA ILE A 49 2.34 -6.92 6.66
C ILE A 49 0.99 -7.59 6.40
N SER A 50 0.21 -7.81 7.45
CA SER A 50 -1.12 -8.41 7.34
C SER A 50 -2.14 -7.65 8.18
N LEU A 51 -3.36 -7.55 7.65
CA LEU A 51 -4.48 -6.92 8.33
C LEU A 51 -5.44 -7.99 8.86
N GLY A 52 -5.87 -7.80 10.10
CA GLY A 52 -6.79 -8.68 10.81
C GLY A 52 -6.15 -9.74 11.70
N ASP A 53 -7.00 -10.34 12.52
CA ASP A 53 -6.78 -11.43 13.45
C ASP A 53 -8.06 -12.29 13.57
N SER A 54 -8.21 -13.09 14.62
CA SER A 54 -9.41 -13.90 14.85
C SER A 54 -10.68 -13.10 15.19
N LEU A 55 -10.55 -11.82 15.53
CA LEU A 55 -11.65 -10.96 15.99
C LEU A 55 -12.02 -9.88 14.97
N THR A 56 -11.03 -9.42 14.22
CA THR A 56 -11.13 -8.34 13.24
C THR A 56 -10.60 -8.87 11.92
N THR A 57 -11.38 -8.81 10.85
CA THR A 57 -10.94 -9.36 9.55
C THR A 57 -11.11 -8.31 8.48
N SER A 58 -10.09 -8.15 7.66
CA SER A 58 -10.17 -7.37 6.44
C SER A 58 -11.19 -7.98 5.49
N LYS A 59 -11.74 -7.14 4.60
CA LYS A 59 -12.74 -7.55 3.63
C LYS A 59 -12.12 -7.59 2.24
N GLN A 60 -12.73 -8.36 1.35
CA GLN A 60 -12.27 -8.52 -0.03
C GLN A 60 -13.27 -7.92 -1.02
N TRP A 61 -12.74 -7.30 -2.06
CA TRP A 61 -13.50 -6.74 -3.16
C TRP A 61 -12.97 -7.28 -4.49
N ILE A 62 -13.88 -7.83 -5.30
CA ILE A 62 -13.56 -8.23 -6.66
C ILE A 62 -13.68 -6.97 -7.53
N GLN A 63 -12.55 -6.51 -8.07
CA GLN A 63 -12.50 -5.34 -8.93
C GLN A 63 -13.09 -5.65 -10.32
N PRO A 64 -13.45 -4.64 -11.13
CA PRO A 64 -14.02 -4.87 -12.47
C PRO A 64 -13.12 -5.65 -13.43
N ASP A 65 -11.81 -5.65 -13.20
CA ASP A 65 -10.82 -6.45 -13.94
C ASP A 65 -10.68 -7.89 -13.42
N ASN A 66 -11.54 -8.29 -12.48
CA ASN A 66 -11.57 -9.59 -11.81
C ASN A 66 -10.38 -9.87 -10.87
N SER A 67 -9.58 -8.85 -10.54
CA SER A 67 -8.61 -8.92 -9.45
C SER A 67 -9.31 -8.79 -8.07
N THR A 68 -8.61 -9.14 -7.00
CA THR A 68 -9.13 -8.99 -5.62
C THR A 68 -8.31 -7.97 -4.86
N ALA A 69 -8.98 -6.98 -4.27
CA ALA A 69 -8.38 -5.98 -3.39
C ALA A 69 -8.87 -6.17 -1.95
N GLU A 70 -7.97 -5.98 -0.99
CA GLU A 70 -8.28 -5.97 0.44
C GLU A 70 -8.72 -4.56 0.88
N TYR A 71 -9.73 -4.46 1.73
CA TYR A 71 -10.19 -3.19 2.31
C TYR A 71 -10.64 -3.34 3.78
N VAL A 72 -10.65 -2.21 4.49
CA VAL A 72 -11.13 -2.09 5.87
C VAL A 72 -12.22 -1.04 5.96
N LEU A 73 -13.02 -1.07 7.02
CA LEU A 73 -14.09 -0.09 7.22
C LEU A 73 -13.65 1.04 8.15
N ARG A 74 -14.02 2.27 7.78
CA ARG A 74 -13.83 3.44 8.63
C ARG A 74 -14.59 3.27 9.95
N GLY A 75 -13.92 3.52 11.06
CA GLY A 75 -14.49 3.41 12.41
C GLY A 75 -14.56 1.98 12.94
N GLU A 76 -14.07 0.98 12.20
CA GLU A 76 -13.90 -0.38 12.70
C GLU A 76 -12.42 -0.66 12.99
N SER A 77 -12.13 -1.04 14.22
CA SER A 77 -10.76 -1.41 14.62
C SER A 77 -10.29 -2.66 13.87
N ILE A 78 -9.05 -2.64 13.41
CA ILE A 78 -8.39 -3.76 12.71
C ILE A 78 -7.01 -4.01 13.32
N ALA A 79 -6.63 -5.28 13.49
CA ALA A 79 -5.27 -5.63 13.86
C ALA A 79 -4.33 -5.41 12.66
N VAL A 80 -3.18 -4.78 12.88
CA VAL A 80 -2.10 -4.66 11.90
C VAL A 80 -0.93 -5.45 12.47
N SER A 81 -0.46 -6.46 11.72
CA SER A 81 0.67 -7.29 12.14
C SER A 81 1.80 -7.17 11.13
N ILE A 82 3.01 -6.92 11.63
CA ILE A 82 4.22 -6.73 10.83
C ILE A 82 5.26 -7.74 11.27
N THR A 83 5.77 -8.51 10.31
CA THR A 83 6.84 -9.48 10.54
C THR A 83 8.18 -8.87 10.12
N PHE A 84 9.08 -8.80 11.09
CA PHE A 84 10.46 -8.41 10.89
C PHE A 84 11.33 -9.67 10.84
N THR A 85 12.22 -9.74 9.86
CA THR A 85 13.13 -10.87 9.66
C THR A 85 14.56 -10.38 9.60
N GLN A 86 15.43 -11.06 10.34
CA GLN A 86 16.86 -10.97 10.10
C GLN A 86 17.16 -11.94 8.95
N ALA A 87 17.35 -11.41 7.74
CA ALA A 87 17.59 -12.20 6.52
C ALA A 87 19.08 -12.54 6.29
N GLY A 88 19.96 -12.02 7.14
CA GLY A 88 21.38 -12.34 7.12
C GLY A 88 21.67 -13.75 7.64
N THR A 89 22.95 -14.14 7.62
CA THR A 89 23.40 -15.48 8.02
C THR A 89 24.16 -15.50 9.34
N SER A 90 24.25 -14.36 10.04
CA SER A 90 24.91 -14.26 11.35
C SER A 90 24.28 -15.22 12.35
N SER A 91 25.06 -16.12 12.95
CA SER A 91 24.57 -16.91 14.09
C SER A 91 24.49 -16.09 15.38
N GLN A 92 25.19 -14.95 15.45
CA GLN A 92 25.16 -14.04 16.59
C GLN A 92 23.92 -13.13 16.54
N PRO A 93 23.22 -12.93 17.68
CA PRO A 93 22.11 -11.99 17.74
C PRO A 93 22.56 -10.57 17.41
N ALA A 94 21.77 -9.88 16.60
CA ALA A 94 21.95 -8.48 16.24
C ALA A 94 20.76 -7.66 16.74
N TYR A 95 21.04 -6.43 17.17
CA TYR A 95 20.01 -5.48 17.62
C TYR A 95 19.54 -4.62 16.46
N ALA A 96 18.23 -4.37 16.39
CA ALA A 96 17.63 -3.42 15.46
C ALA A 96 16.46 -2.67 16.11
N GLU A 97 16.22 -1.46 15.60
CA GLU A 97 15.10 -0.60 15.93
C GLU A 97 14.28 -0.37 14.66
N GLY A 98 12.97 -0.19 14.82
CA GLY A 98 12.07 0.03 13.72
C GLY A 98 10.80 0.77 14.14
N TRP A 99 10.00 1.12 13.13
CA TRP A 99 8.70 1.73 13.33
C TRP A 99 7.65 0.99 12.49
N MET A 100 6.48 0.77 13.09
CA MET A 100 5.27 0.37 12.38
C MET A 100 4.44 1.63 12.17
N GLN A 101 4.07 1.93 10.93
CA GLN A 101 3.46 3.22 10.60
C GLN A 101 2.26 3.07 9.68
N VAL A 102 1.23 3.86 9.94
CA VAL A 102 0.10 4.06 9.04
C VAL A 102 0.22 5.44 8.40
N TRP A 103 0.26 5.46 7.07
CA TRP A 103 0.40 6.70 6.30
C TRP A 103 -0.87 6.99 5.51
N HIS A 104 -1.29 8.24 5.51
CA HIS A 104 -2.31 8.68 4.57
C HIS A 104 -1.72 8.73 3.15
N PRO A 105 -2.47 8.33 2.10
CA PRO A 105 -1.99 8.40 0.71
C PRO A 105 -1.54 9.79 0.23
N VAL A 106 -1.90 10.85 0.96
CA VAL A 106 -1.47 12.24 0.65
C VAL A 106 -0.17 12.66 1.35
N GLY A 107 0.46 11.75 2.09
CA GLY A 107 1.82 11.91 2.61
C GLY A 107 1.95 12.43 4.04
N PHE A 108 0.98 12.18 4.92
CA PHE A 108 1.13 12.46 6.36
C PHE A 108 0.97 11.18 7.19
N LEU A 109 1.67 11.16 8.33
CA LEU A 109 1.65 10.05 9.28
C LEU A 109 0.36 10.11 10.12
N ILE A 110 -0.37 8.99 10.15
CA ILE A 110 -1.61 8.83 10.93
C ILE A 110 -1.29 8.25 12.29
N GLU A 111 -0.50 7.18 12.31
CA GLU A 111 -0.18 6.43 13.52
C GLU A 111 1.22 5.83 13.42
N GLU A 112 1.95 5.78 14.54
CA GLU A 112 3.27 5.18 14.63
C GLU A 112 3.45 4.39 15.92
N HIS A 113 4.18 3.28 15.82
CA HIS A 113 4.54 2.42 16.94
C HIS A 113 6.01 2.07 16.86
N TYR A 114 6.74 2.32 17.96
CA TYR A 114 8.14 1.95 18.07
C TYR A 114 8.30 0.47 18.39
N VAL A 115 9.22 -0.18 17.69
CA VAL A 115 9.61 -1.56 17.94
C VAL A 115 11.13 -1.68 18.04
N ASN A 116 11.58 -2.57 18.91
CA ASN A 116 12.97 -2.98 18.98
C ASN A 116 13.02 -4.51 18.99
N MET A 117 14.09 -5.06 18.43
CA MET A 117 14.24 -6.49 18.26
C MET A 117 15.70 -6.90 18.37
N THR A 118 15.92 -8.12 18.83
CA THR A 118 17.24 -8.75 18.84
C THR A 118 17.09 -10.14 18.22
N LEU A 119 17.59 -10.32 17.00
CA LEU A 119 17.37 -11.53 16.20
C LEU A 119 18.71 -12.06 15.68
N SER A 120 18.86 -13.37 15.69
CA SER A 120 19.91 -14.07 14.93
C SER A 120 19.48 -14.30 13.49
N GLY A 121 20.45 -14.72 12.67
CA GLY A 121 20.33 -15.31 11.34
C GLY A 121 19.02 -16.03 11.09
N LEU A 122 18.25 -15.57 10.10
CA LEU A 122 17.01 -16.20 9.61
C LEU A 122 15.86 -16.25 10.63
N GLN A 123 15.99 -15.57 11.78
CA GLN A 123 14.90 -15.45 12.74
C GLN A 123 13.94 -14.32 12.36
N SER A 124 12.69 -14.47 12.81
CA SER A 124 11.65 -13.46 12.64
C SER A 124 10.91 -13.21 13.95
N THR A 125 10.41 -12.00 14.12
CA THR A 125 9.41 -11.64 15.12
C THR A 125 8.23 -10.94 14.45
N THR A 126 7.04 -11.12 15.00
CA THR A 126 5.83 -10.44 14.53
C THR A 126 5.34 -9.54 15.64
N GLU A 127 5.20 -8.25 15.34
CA GLU A 127 4.64 -7.25 16.23
C GLU A 127 3.29 -6.79 15.68
N SER A 128 2.36 -6.48 16.58
CA SER A 128 0.99 -6.11 16.21
C SER A 128 0.47 -4.93 17.01
N PHE A 129 -0.37 -4.12 16.38
CA PHE A 129 -1.14 -3.06 17.02
C PHE A 129 -2.56 -2.99 16.43
N TYR A 130 -3.50 -2.40 17.15
CA TYR A 130 -4.84 -2.14 16.63
C TYR A 130 -4.92 -0.73 16.07
N TRP A 131 -5.38 -0.61 14.83
CA TRP A 131 -5.63 0.65 14.15
C TRP A 131 -7.13 0.84 13.94
N ASN A 132 -7.63 2.05 14.15
CA ASN A 132 -9.01 2.41 13.82
C ASN A 132 -9.00 3.45 12.67
N PRO A 133 -9.35 3.07 11.43
CA PRO A 133 -9.31 3.98 10.29
C PRO A 133 -10.27 5.15 10.48
N ASP A 134 -9.78 6.38 10.35
CA ASP A 134 -10.56 7.61 10.55
C ASP A 134 -11.17 8.17 9.26
N SER A 135 -10.68 7.72 8.11
CA SER A 135 -10.99 8.25 6.78
C SER A 135 -11.28 7.14 5.77
N ALA A 136 -12.14 7.42 4.80
CA ALA A 136 -12.43 6.52 3.68
C ALA A 136 -12.69 7.35 2.41
N HIS A 137 -12.16 6.90 1.28
CA HIS A 137 -12.37 7.52 -0.04
C HIS A 137 -13.41 6.76 -0.88
N SER A 138 -13.84 5.59 -0.40
CA SER A 138 -14.87 4.74 -1.01
C SER A 138 -16.03 4.54 -0.03
N ALA A 139 -17.19 4.17 -0.58
CA ALA A 139 -18.41 3.87 0.17
C ALA A 139 -19.01 2.55 -0.31
N LEU A 140 -19.77 1.90 0.57
CA LEU A 140 -20.58 0.72 0.25
C LEU A 140 -22.02 1.16 -0.02
N ASP A 141 -22.63 0.62 -1.07
CA ASP A 141 -24.07 0.80 -1.32
C ASP A 141 -24.90 -0.20 -0.49
N GLU A 142 -26.23 -0.10 -0.58
CA GLU A 142 -27.16 -1.01 0.12
C GLU A 142 -27.01 -2.48 -0.31
N ALA A 143 -26.46 -2.73 -1.50
CA ALA A 143 -26.20 -4.06 -2.03
C ALA A 143 -24.80 -4.58 -1.68
N GLY A 144 -23.99 -3.80 -0.95
CA GLY A 144 -22.63 -4.16 -0.54
C GLY A 144 -21.57 -3.96 -1.64
N ASN A 145 -21.89 -3.22 -2.71
CA ASN A 145 -20.91 -2.88 -3.74
C ASN A 145 -20.09 -1.67 -3.30
N LEU A 146 -18.77 -1.75 -3.48
CA LEU A 146 -17.89 -0.60 -3.33
C LEU A 146 -18.04 0.35 -4.53
N TYR A 147 -18.19 1.64 -4.22
CA TYR A 147 -18.18 2.72 -5.18
C TYR A 147 -17.44 3.93 -4.60
N GLY A 148 -17.00 4.84 -5.48
CA GLY A 148 -16.16 5.97 -5.07
C GLY A 148 -14.71 5.56 -4.85
N GLY A 149 -13.80 6.47 -5.19
CA GLY A 149 -12.35 6.27 -5.24
C GLY A 149 -11.71 7.34 -6.09
#